data_AF-A0A535SDW6-F1
#
_entry.id   AF-A0A535SDW6-F1
#
_cell.length_a   1.000
_cell.length_b   1.000
_cell.length_c   1.000
_cell.angle_alpha   90.00
_cell.angle_beta   90.00
_cell.angle_gamma   90.00
#
_symmetry.space_group_name_H-M   'P 1'
#
loop_
_entity.id
_entity.type
_entity.pdbx_description
1 polymer ?
#
loop_
_entity_poly.entity_id
_entity_poly.type
_entity_poly.pdbx_seq_one_letter_code
_entity_poly.pdbx_strand_id
1 'polypeptide(L)'
;MVNYRFDAQPSALRVAIPCTYDDALFEDSAGKKQEQHDSAQVEQRRSAENTSRDKDQLDQPGDGERQESQQSPEHLDALLQNGRKVVVAGVTRVPDKKLKYIVAGSTTKRSTGEAKPVALRIDDNTTIVRRTGEPAPLAVIQKLPEGGEVFVEGKLNKRGVIRAKRIVF
;
A
#
# COMPACT_ATOMS: atom_id res chain seq x y z
N MET A 1 -7.07 49.68 5.34
CA MET A 1 -7.18 48.21 5.39
C MET A 1 -5.76 47.66 5.38
N VAL A 2 -5.37 46.85 6.36
CA VAL A 2 -3.95 46.45 6.56
C VAL A 2 -3.83 44.94 6.41
N ASN A 3 -2.82 44.50 5.64
CA ASN A 3 -2.50 43.08 5.43
C ASN A 3 -1.35 42.66 6.36
N TYR A 4 -1.51 41.48 6.97
CA TYR A 4 -0.48 40.85 7.78
C TYR A 4 0.10 39.64 7.05
N ARG A 5 1.43 39.51 7.11
CA ARG A 5 2.20 38.39 6.58
C ARG A 5 3.04 37.79 7.72
N PHE A 6 3.02 36.48 7.85
CA PHE A 6 3.77 35.75 8.87
C PHE A 6 4.88 34.93 8.20
N ASP A 7 6.12 35.39 8.33
CA ASP A 7 7.31 34.65 7.88
C ASP A 7 7.86 33.84 9.07
N ALA A 8 7.65 32.52 9.06
CA ALA A 8 8.23 31.65 10.08
C ALA A 8 9.72 31.44 9.80
N GLN A 9 10.58 32.02 10.64
CA GLN A 9 12.03 31.92 10.54
C GLN A 9 12.51 30.53 11.08
N PRO A 10 13.34 29.77 10.35
CA PRO A 10 13.77 28.41 10.75
C PRO A 10 14.51 28.33 12.10
N SER A 11 15.04 29.45 12.59
CA SER A 11 15.65 29.56 13.91
C SER A 11 14.68 29.31 15.07
N ALA A 12 13.37 29.30 14.82
CA ALA A 12 12.33 28.99 15.79
C ALA A 12 12.22 27.49 16.17
N LEU A 13 12.97 26.59 15.50
CA LEU A 13 13.07 25.18 15.90
C LEU A 13 13.64 24.98 17.31
N ARG A 14 14.30 25.99 17.89
CA ARG A 14 14.86 25.91 19.24
C ARG A 14 13.86 26.08 20.39
N VAL A 15 12.56 26.21 20.12
CA VAL A 15 11.56 26.49 21.17
C VAL A 15 10.76 25.25 21.61
N ALA A 16 11.18 24.03 21.31
CA ALA A 16 10.42 22.85 21.73
C ALA A 16 11.28 21.64 22.12
N ILE A 17 12.47 21.85 22.68
CA ILE A 17 13.21 20.78 23.37
C ILE A 17 13.28 21.14 24.85
N PRO A 18 12.54 20.43 25.74
CA PRO A 18 12.63 20.63 27.17
C PRO A 18 14.09 20.57 27.64
N CYS A 19 14.50 21.43 28.56
CA CYS A 19 15.89 21.52 29.04
C CYS A 19 16.42 20.21 29.69
N THR A 20 15.51 19.28 29.98
CA THR A 20 15.77 17.96 30.58
C THR A 20 15.75 16.83 29.55
N TYR A 21 15.57 17.13 28.27
CA TYR A 21 15.63 16.14 27.22
C TYR A 21 17.09 15.85 26.86
N ASP A 22 17.47 14.58 26.87
CA ASP A 22 18.85 14.10 26.80
C ASP A 22 19.23 13.51 25.43
N ASP A 23 18.45 13.82 24.39
CA ASP A 23 18.66 13.37 23.00
C ASP A 23 18.75 11.83 22.81
N ALA A 24 18.40 11.03 23.83
CA ALA A 24 18.48 9.57 23.82
C ALA A 24 17.61 8.88 22.75
N LEU A 25 16.65 9.61 22.18
CA LEU A 25 15.74 9.14 21.14
C LEU A 25 16.35 9.19 19.73
N PHE A 26 17.50 9.87 19.57
CA PHE A 26 18.20 10.06 18.30
C PHE A 26 19.62 9.47 18.29
N GLU A 27 20.07 8.84 19.37
CA GLU A 27 21.34 8.09 19.36
C GLU A 27 21.16 6.74 18.65
N ASP A 28 21.70 6.64 17.43
CA ASP A 28 21.92 5.37 16.78
C ASP A 28 22.93 4.54 17.59
N SER A 29 22.61 3.26 17.77
CA SER A 29 23.40 2.26 18.51
C SER A 29 24.68 1.83 17.76
N ALA A 30 25.49 2.80 17.34
CA ALA A 30 26.83 2.58 16.82
C ALA A 30 27.82 2.47 17.99
N GLY A 31 27.84 1.33 18.68
CA GLY A 31 29.00 0.99 19.53
C GLY A 31 28.80 0.23 20.84
N LYS A 32 27.68 -0.45 21.10
CA LYS A 32 27.60 -1.32 22.29
C LYS A 32 27.99 -2.76 21.97
N LYS A 33 29.22 -3.09 22.37
CA LYS A 33 29.75 -4.46 22.50
C LYS A 33 28.78 -5.30 23.34
N GLN A 34 28.66 -6.57 22.93
CA GLN A 34 27.98 -7.64 23.65
C GLN A 34 28.38 -7.67 25.13
N GLU A 35 27.40 -7.51 26.01
CA GLU A 35 27.45 -8.09 27.34
C GLU A 35 26.54 -9.33 27.34
N GLN A 36 27.19 -10.46 27.63
CA GLN A 36 26.57 -11.76 27.82
C GLN A 36 25.63 -11.70 29.02
N HIS A 37 24.40 -12.15 28.84
CA HIS A 37 23.65 -12.74 29.95
C HIS A 37 23.12 -14.10 29.49
N ASP A 38 23.84 -15.10 29.98
CA ASP A 38 23.53 -16.51 29.94
C ASP A 38 22.38 -16.77 30.94
N SER A 39 21.33 -17.44 30.50
CA SER A 39 20.35 -18.09 31.37
C SER A 39 19.62 -19.15 30.57
N ALA A 40 20.04 -20.37 30.86
CA ALA A 40 19.61 -21.63 30.31
C ALA A 40 18.16 -22.01 30.63
N GLN A 41 17.75 -23.11 29.98
CA GLN A 41 16.71 -24.08 30.32
C GLN A 41 15.40 -23.98 29.51
N VAL A 42 14.80 -25.07 29.02
CA VAL A 42 15.10 -26.51 28.82
C VAL A 42 13.89 -27.02 28.02
N GLU A 43 14.11 -27.94 27.07
CA GLU A 43 13.24 -29.01 26.53
C GLU A 43 11.72 -28.75 26.34
N GLN A 44 11.10 -29.12 25.21
CA GLN A 44 10.79 -30.53 24.98
C GLN A 44 10.57 -30.89 23.51
N ARG A 45 11.36 -31.86 23.07
CA ARG A 45 11.19 -32.67 21.86
C ARG A 45 10.00 -33.61 22.06
N ARG A 46 9.16 -33.80 21.03
CA ARG A 46 8.70 -35.14 20.63
C ARG A 46 8.58 -35.23 19.12
N SER A 47 9.20 -36.28 18.61
CA SER A 47 9.39 -36.65 17.22
C SER A 47 8.32 -37.64 16.76
N ALA A 48 8.10 -37.67 15.43
CA ALA A 48 7.76 -38.82 14.57
C ALA A 48 6.42 -39.58 14.86
N GLU A 49 5.71 -40.22 13.94
CA GLU A 49 6.05 -40.75 12.63
C GLU A 49 4.77 -41.17 11.87
N ASN A 50 4.81 -41.02 10.53
CA ASN A 50 4.17 -41.76 9.43
C ASN A 50 2.93 -42.66 9.64
N THR A 51 1.98 -42.55 8.69
CA THR A 51 1.64 -43.57 7.65
C THR A 51 0.48 -43.01 6.81
N SER A 52 0.70 -42.55 5.56
CA SER A 52 0.85 -43.27 4.28
C SER A 52 -0.44 -43.85 3.69
N ARG A 53 -0.59 -43.61 2.37
CA ARG A 53 -1.42 -44.25 1.32
C ARG A 53 -2.69 -43.50 0.92
N ASP A 54 -3.12 -43.45 -0.34
CA ASP A 54 -2.55 -43.64 -1.69
C ASP A 54 -3.76 -43.37 -2.62
N LYS A 55 -3.52 -42.76 -3.80
CA LYS A 55 -4.38 -42.80 -5.03
C LYS A 55 -5.79 -42.20 -4.99
N ASP A 56 -6.33 -41.57 -6.04
CA ASP A 56 -6.17 -41.79 -7.48
C ASP A 56 -6.28 -40.50 -8.33
N GLN A 57 -5.69 -40.61 -9.52
CA GLN A 57 -5.73 -39.74 -10.68
C GLN A 57 -7.15 -39.37 -11.16
N LEU A 58 -7.27 -38.20 -11.78
CA LEU A 58 -7.92 -38.09 -13.08
C LEU A 58 -7.42 -36.83 -13.82
N ASP A 59 -6.69 -37.10 -14.89
CA ASP A 59 -6.41 -36.21 -16.02
C ASP A 59 -7.71 -35.59 -16.58
N GLN A 60 -7.65 -34.33 -17.03
CA GLN A 60 -7.73 -33.97 -18.45
C GLN A 60 -7.82 -32.45 -18.70
N PRO A 61 -7.53 -31.99 -19.93
CA PRO A 61 -6.80 -30.76 -20.23
C PRO A 61 -7.71 -29.59 -20.64
N GLY A 62 -7.12 -28.40 -20.75
CA GLY A 62 -7.78 -27.25 -21.34
C GLY A 62 -6.75 -26.26 -21.82
N ASP A 63 -6.52 -26.29 -23.13
CA ASP A 63 -5.77 -25.34 -23.93
C ASP A 63 -6.21 -23.87 -23.69
N GLY A 64 -5.36 -22.95 -24.17
CA GLY A 64 -5.51 -21.51 -24.09
C GLY A 64 -6.95 -21.04 -24.28
N GLU A 65 -7.38 -20.03 -23.54
CA GLU A 65 -7.16 -18.67 -24.01
C GLU A 65 -6.62 -17.76 -22.90
N ARG A 66 -5.48 -17.13 -23.19
CA ARG A 66 -5.19 -15.82 -22.63
C ARG A 66 -6.36 -14.92 -23.04
N GLN A 67 -7.28 -14.68 -22.13
CA GLN A 67 -8.25 -13.59 -22.25
C GLN A 67 -7.46 -12.28 -22.21
N GLU A 68 -6.91 -11.88 -23.36
CA GLU A 68 -6.78 -10.47 -23.73
C GLU A 68 -8.16 -9.88 -23.58
N SER A 69 -8.41 -9.37 -22.38
CA SER A 69 -9.68 -8.78 -21.99
C SER A 69 -9.83 -7.52 -22.83
N GLN A 70 -10.53 -7.64 -23.94
CA GLN A 70 -11.09 -6.50 -24.67
C GLN A 70 -11.86 -5.69 -23.63
N GLN A 71 -11.27 -4.57 -23.23
CA GLN A 71 -11.80 -3.72 -22.18
C GLN A 71 -13.07 -3.07 -22.72
N SER A 72 -14.25 -3.62 -22.39
CA SER A 72 -15.48 -2.98 -22.79
C SER A 72 -15.61 -1.63 -22.07
N PRO A 73 -16.04 -0.56 -22.75
CA PRO A 73 -16.28 0.74 -22.12
C PRO A 73 -17.25 0.65 -20.93
N GLU A 74 -18.17 -0.31 -20.97
CA GLU A 74 -19.10 -0.64 -19.88
C GLU A 74 -18.37 -0.98 -18.56
N HIS A 75 -17.22 -1.66 -18.62
CA HIS A 75 -16.46 -2.00 -17.43
C HIS A 75 -15.75 -0.79 -16.81
N LEU A 76 -15.38 0.19 -17.65
CA LEU A 76 -14.81 1.45 -17.19
C LEU A 76 -15.88 2.32 -16.52
N ASP A 77 -17.06 2.43 -17.13
CA ASP A 77 -18.18 3.18 -16.56
C ASP A 77 -18.65 2.58 -15.24
N ALA A 78 -18.76 1.25 -15.16
CA ALA A 78 -19.06 0.55 -13.92
C ALA A 78 -18.01 0.85 -12.83
N LEU A 79 -16.73 0.95 -13.19
CA LEU A 79 -15.67 1.29 -12.25
C LEU A 79 -15.70 2.75 -11.81
N LEU A 80 -16.04 3.69 -12.70
CA LEU A 80 -16.21 5.10 -12.31
C LEU A 80 -17.40 5.30 -11.36
N GLN A 81 -18.48 4.53 -11.56
CA GLN A 81 -19.68 4.62 -10.72
C GLN A 81 -19.55 3.85 -9.40
N ASN A 82 -18.98 2.64 -9.43
CA ASN A 82 -18.99 1.70 -8.30
C ASN A 82 -17.61 1.46 -7.69
N GLY A 83 -16.56 1.95 -8.34
CA GLY A 83 -15.19 1.87 -7.83
C GLY A 83 -15.01 2.63 -6.53
N ARG A 84 -13.95 2.26 -5.81
CA ARG A 84 -13.55 3.00 -4.62
C ARG A 84 -12.83 4.26 -5.06
N LYS A 85 -13.48 5.41 -4.88
CA LYS A 85 -12.88 6.73 -5.04
C LYS A 85 -11.87 6.95 -3.91
N VAL A 86 -10.60 7.10 -4.26
CA VAL A 86 -9.49 7.39 -3.35
C VAL A 86 -8.92 8.75 -3.70
N VAL A 87 -8.82 9.63 -2.71
CA VAL A 87 -8.11 10.90 -2.81
C VAL A 87 -6.65 10.66 -2.41
N VAL A 88 -5.73 10.97 -3.31
CA VAL A 88 -4.29 10.73 -3.14
C VAL A 88 -3.73 11.73 -2.14
N ALA A 89 -3.05 11.21 -1.12
CA ALA A 89 -2.25 12.00 -0.18
C ALA A 89 -0.75 11.93 -0.52
N GLY A 90 -0.29 10.83 -1.12
CA GLY A 90 1.09 10.70 -1.54
C GLY A 90 1.37 9.37 -2.21
N VAL A 91 2.50 9.30 -2.93
CA VAL A 91 2.93 8.10 -3.66
C VAL A 91 4.37 7.79 -3.31
N THR A 92 4.65 6.52 -3.04
CA THR A 92 6.02 6.04 -2.85
C THR A 92 6.29 4.79 -3.70
N ARG A 93 7.51 4.71 -4.22
CA ARG A 93 8.00 3.54 -4.94
C ARG A 93 8.59 2.57 -3.93
N VAL A 94 8.21 1.31 -4.04
CA VAL A 94 8.77 0.24 -3.20
C VAL A 94 9.87 -0.47 -4.00
N PRO A 95 11.06 -0.66 -3.41
CA PRO A 95 12.18 -1.32 -4.11
C PRO A 95 12.05 -2.85 -4.19
N ASP A 96 11.04 -3.45 -3.54
CA ASP A 96 10.78 -4.89 -3.52
C ASP A 96 10.33 -5.42 -4.90
N LYS A 97 10.61 -6.70 -5.17
CA LYS A 97 10.45 -7.30 -6.51
C LYS A 97 8.99 -7.41 -6.96
N LYS A 98 8.04 -7.60 -6.03
CA LYS A 98 6.61 -7.85 -6.34
C LYS A 98 5.70 -6.63 -6.16
N LEU A 99 6.13 -5.64 -5.38
CA LEU A 99 5.35 -4.45 -5.08
C LEU A 99 6.08 -3.25 -5.67
N LYS A 100 5.44 -2.50 -6.57
CA LYS A 100 6.09 -1.38 -7.24
C LYS A 100 5.76 -0.05 -6.60
N TYR A 101 4.49 0.18 -6.27
CA TYR A 101 4.04 1.44 -5.70
C TYR A 101 3.06 1.23 -4.54
N ILE A 102 3.16 2.14 -3.57
CA ILE A 102 2.15 2.36 -2.56
C ILE A 102 1.63 3.77 -2.75
N VAL A 103 0.31 3.91 -2.86
CA VAL A 103 -0.37 5.22 -2.84
C VAL A 103 -1.09 5.35 -1.50
N ALA A 104 -0.71 6.33 -0.71
CA ALA A 104 -1.44 6.72 0.49
C ALA A 104 -2.60 7.62 0.08
N GLY A 105 -3.76 7.43 0.69
CA GLY A 105 -4.93 8.24 0.40
C GLY A 105 -6.07 8.05 1.37
N SER A 106 -7.23 8.59 1.02
CA SER A 106 -8.44 8.43 1.81
C SER A 106 -9.65 8.12 0.93
N THR A 107 -10.56 7.31 1.46
CA THR A 107 -11.89 7.06 0.86
C THR A 107 -12.95 7.71 1.74
N THR A 108 -14.01 8.23 1.14
CA THR A 108 -15.18 8.71 1.88
C THR A 108 -16.26 7.63 1.98
N LYS A 109 -16.75 7.38 3.19
CA LYS A 109 -17.88 6.46 3.40
C LYS A 109 -19.16 7.11 2.88
N ARG A 110 -19.78 6.55 1.84
CA ARG A 110 -20.98 7.11 1.20
C ARG A 110 -22.13 7.42 2.17
N SER A 111 -22.30 6.62 3.22
CA SER A 111 -23.41 6.77 4.16
C SER A 111 -23.20 7.84 5.23
N THR A 112 -21.95 8.16 5.59
CA THR A 112 -21.65 9.10 6.70
C THR A 112 -20.81 10.30 6.29
N GLY A 113 -20.23 10.30 5.08
CA GLY A 113 -19.27 11.32 4.63
C GLY A 113 -17.90 11.24 5.31
N GLU A 114 -17.71 10.33 6.26
CA GLU A 114 -16.45 10.19 7.01
C GLU A 114 -15.30 9.76 6.09
N ALA A 115 -14.18 10.49 6.17
CA ALA A 115 -12.95 10.14 5.48
C ALA A 115 -12.21 9.03 6.24
N LYS A 116 -11.86 7.95 5.54
CA LYS A 116 -11.12 6.81 6.07
C LYS A 116 -9.78 6.70 5.37
N PRO A 117 -8.66 6.63 6.12
CA PRO A 117 -7.36 6.43 5.52
C PRO A 117 -7.29 5.04 4.87
N VAL A 118 -6.70 5.00 3.67
CA VAL A 118 -6.45 3.77 2.92
C VAL A 118 -5.06 3.80 2.31
N ALA A 119 -4.52 2.61 2.06
CA ALA A 119 -3.32 2.43 1.26
C ALA A 119 -3.64 1.59 0.03
N LEU A 120 -3.14 2.00 -1.12
CA LEU A 120 -3.28 1.31 -2.39
C LEU A 120 -1.99 0.58 -2.70
N ARG A 121 -2.10 -0.72 -2.93
CA ARG A 121 -0.98 -1.58 -3.30
C ARG A 121 -1.03 -1.86 -4.79
N ILE A 122 0.02 -1.47 -5.51
CA ILE A 122 0.11 -1.60 -6.97
C ILE A 122 1.27 -2.51 -7.34
N ASP A 123 0.94 -3.64 -7.96
CA ASP A 123 1.88 -4.64 -8.45
C ASP A 123 1.88 -4.71 -9.99
N ASP A 124 2.75 -5.55 -10.56
CA ASP A 124 2.90 -5.69 -12.02
C ASP A 124 1.63 -6.21 -12.72
N ASN A 125 0.69 -6.79 -11.97
CA ASN A 125 -0.57 -7.29 -12.49
C ASN A 125 -1.70 -6.24 -12.43
N THR A 126 -1.41 -5.03 -11.94
CA THR A 126 -2.42 -3.96 -11.84
C THR A 126 -2.58 -3.27 -13.18
N THR A 127 -3.78 -3.31 -13.76
CA THR A 127 -4.08 -2.58 -14.99
C THR A 127 -4.35 -1.11 -14.68
N ILE A 128 -3.61 -0.22 -15.31
CA ILE A 128 -3.76 1.23 -15.13
C ILE A 128 -4.33 1.81 -16.41
N VAL A 129 -5.41 2.56 -16.28
CA VAL A 129 -6.18 3.09 -17.39
C VAL A 129 -6.45 4.56 -17.13
N ARG A 130 -6.44 5.37 -18.17
CA ARG A 130 -6.92 6.76 -18.11
C ARG A 130 -8.44 6.76 -18.07
N ARG A 131 -9.06 7.86 -17.63
CA ARG A 131 -10.51 8.07 -17.80
C ARG A 131 -11.01 7.92 -19.24
N THR A 132 -10.14 8.12 -20.23
CA THR A 132 -10.45 7.92 -21.66
C THR A 132 -10.56 6.45 -22.07
N GLY A 133 -10.17 5.50 -21.21
CA GLY A 133 -10.15 4.07 -21.53
C GLY A 133 -8.81 3.54 -22.04
N GLU A 134 -7.86 4.43 -22.32
CA GLU A 134 -6.53 4.04 -22.79
C GLU A 134 -5.66 3.48 -21.66
N PRO A 135 -4.90 2.39 -21.88
CA PRO A 135 -3.94 1.90 -20.91
C PRO A 135 -2.82 2.93 -20.71
N ALA A 136 -2.37 3.09 -19.46
CA ALA A 136 -1.28 3.97 -19.10
C ALA A 136 -0.11 3.19 -18.46
N PRO A 137 1.13 3.64 -18.67
CA PRO A 137 2.28 2.99 -18.05
C PRO A 137 2.30 3.22 -16.54
N LEU A 138 2.84 2.24 -15.81
CA LEU A 138 2.93 2.26 -14.36
C LEU A 138 3.67 3.48 -13.79
N ALA A 139 4.61 4.06 -14.56
CA ALA A 139 5.34 5.26 -14.17
C ALA A 139 4.45 6.50 -13.94
N VAL A 140 3.23 6.53 -14.48
CA VAL A 140 2.28 7.63 -14.27
C VAL A 140 1.81 7.68 -12.81
N ILE A 141 1.75 6.53 -12.12
CA ILE A 141 1.36 6.46 -10.72
C ILE A 141 2.27 7.32 -9.84
N GLN A 142 3.58 7.33 -10.11
CA GLN A 142 4.53 8.14 -9.36
C GLN A 142 4.25 9.64 -9.46
N LYS A 143 3.60 10.07 -10.54
CA LYS A 143 3.30 11.47 -10.84
C LYS A 143 1.86 11.85 -10.48
N LEU A 144 1.11 10.98 -9.79
CA LEU A 144 -0.22 11.34 -9.32
C LEU A 144 -0.12 12.54 -8.36
N PRO A 145 -0.86 13.62 -8.60
CA PRO A 145 -0.82 14.78 -7.74
C PRO A 145 -1.47 14.48 -6.40
N GLU A 146 -0.98 15.12 -5.34
CA GLU A 146 -1.70 15.20 -4.07
C GLU A 146 -3.06 15.88 -4.28
N GLY A 147 -4.09 15.37 -3.61
CA GLY A 147 -5.49 15.76 -3.84
C GLY A 147 -6.11 15.14 -5.11
N GLY A 148 -5.31 14.47 -5.95
CA GLY A 148 -5.80 13.76 -7.14
C GLY A 148 -6.78 12.65 -6.80
N GLU A 149 -7.75 12.41 -7.67
CA GLU A 149 -8.77 11.38 -7.47
C GLU A 149 -8.51 10.17 -8.36
N VAL A 150 -8.46 8.99 -7.76
CA VAL A 150 -8.36 7.72 -8.48
C VAL A 150 -9.51 6.80 -8.11
N PHE A 151 -10.03 6.09 -9.10
CA PHE A 151 -11.07 5.08 -8.94
C PHE A 151 -10.43 3.71 -9.01
N VAL A 152 -10.63 2.92 -7.95
CA VAL A 152 -9.88 1.68 -7.77
C VAL A 152 -10.81 0.50 -7.64
N GLU A 153 -10.51 -0.51 -8.45
CA GLU A 153 -11.04 -1.85 -8.33
C GLU A 153 -10.02 -2.72 -7.60
N GLY A 154 -10.45 -3.44 -6.58
CA GLY A 154 -9.52 -4.25 -5.82
C GLY A 154 -10.13 -4.86 -4.57
N LYS A 155 -9.35 -5.69 -3.89
CA LYS A 155 -9.75 -6.28 -2.60
C LYS A 155 -9.22 -5.42 -1.47
N LEU A 156 -10.14 -4.85 -0.68
CA LEU A 156 -9.82 -4.15 0.57
C LEU A 156 -9.66 -5.17 1.69
N ASN A 157 -8.61 -5.05 2.49
CA ASN A 157 -8.41 -5.87 3.68
C ASN A 157 -8.86 -5.13 4.96
N LYS A 158 -8.85 -5.82 6.10
CA LYS A 158 -9.24 -5.27 7.42
C LYS A 158 -8.35 -4.11 7.90
N ARG A 159 -7.16 -3.94 7.31
CA ARG A 159 -6.17 -2.92 7.68
C ARG A 159 -6.25 -1.66 6.80
N GLY A 160 -7.26 -1.53 5.94
CA GLY A 160 -7.38 -0.37 5.05
C GLY A 160 -6.49 -0.45 3.80
N VAL A 161 -5.87 -1.60 3.51
CA VAL A 161 -5.03 -1.77 2.31
C VAL A 161 -5.87 -2.38 1.18
N ILE A 162 -5.88 -1.70 0.04
CA ILE A 162 -6.52 -2.12 -1.20
C ILE A 162 -5.46 -2.75 -2.10
N ARG A 163 -5.60 -4.04 -2.39
CA ARG A 163 -4.84 -4.68 -3.47
C ARG A 163 -5.52 -4.37 -4.79
N ALA A 164 -4.95 -3.43 -5.55
CA ALA A 164 -5.51 -2.99 -6.81
C ALA A 164 -5.44 -4.11 -7.86
N LYS A 165 -6.53 -4.27 -8.60
CA LYS A 165 -6.57 -5.01 -9.87
C LYS A 165 -6.59 -4.04 -11.03
N ARG A 166 -7.37 -2.96 -10.88
CA ARG A 166 -7.54 -1.92 -11.90
C ARG A 166 -7.60 -0.55 -11.25
N ILE A 167 -6.93 0.42 -11.87
CA ILE A 167 -6.91 1.82 -11.44
C ILE A 167 -7.30 2.70 -12.63
N VAL A 168 -8.22 3.62 -12.39
CA VAL A 168 -8.59 4.70 -13.30
C VAL A 168 -8.26 6.02 -12.63
N PHE A 169 -7.60 6.93 -13.35
CA PHE A 169 -7.20 8.25 -12.86
C PHE A 169 -7.59 9.34 -13.88
#